data_AF-A0AAV4E316-F1
#
_entry.id   AF-A0AAV4E316-F1
#
_cell.length_a   1.000
_cell.length_b   1.000
_cell.length_c   1.000
_cell.angle_alpha   90.00
_cell.angle_beta   90.00
_cell.angle_gamma   90.00
#
_symmetry.space_group_name_H-M   'P 1'
#
loop_
_entity.id
_entity.type
_entity.pdbx_description
1 polymer ?
#
loop_
_entity_poly.entity_id
_entity_poly.type
_entity_poly.pdbx_seq_one_letter_code
_entity_poly.pdbx_strand_id
1 'polypeptide(L)'
;METICRYHLPITVVIVNNGGIYNGDVNVIKDQLGPTVLDHDAHYDDISKAFGGDSYRVSNYAEMKDALEKAYESGNPTIIDAQIPASMGKESGHIGNLNPKLDLSALEEEENK
;
A
#
# COMPACT_ATOMS: atom_id res chain seq x y z
N MET A 1 8.16 2.19 -13.08
CA MET A 1 8.13 3.61 -13.49
C MET A 1 9.11 3.92 -14.60
N GLU A 2 10.42 3.66 -14.44
CA GLU A 2 11.44 3.91 -15.49
C GLU A 2 10.96 3.59 -16.92
N THR A 3 10.50 2.35 -17.17
CA THR A 3 10.03 1.93 -18.50
C THR A 3 8.85 2.77 -18.98
N ILE A 4 7.87 3.05 -18.11
CA ILE A 4 6.69 3.86 -18.43
C ILE A 4 7.14 5.26 -18.87
N CYS A 5 8.07 5.86 -18.13
CA CYS A 5 8.61 7.19 -18.41
C CYS A 5 9.43 7.24 -19.70
N ARG A 6 10.36 6.30 -19.90
CA ARG A 6 11.22 6.25 -21.10
C ARG A 6 10.43 6.14 -22.41
N TYR A 7 9.29 5.45 -22.38
CA TYR A 7 8.41 5.32 -23.54
C TYR A 7 7.27 6.36 -23.59
N HIS A 8 7.21 7.30 -22.63
CA HIS A 8 6.17 8.33 -22.54
C HIS A 8 4.75 7.72 -22.60
N LEU A 9 4.54 6.60 -21.90
CA LEU A 9 3.25 5.93 -21.91
C LEU A 9 2.27 6.68 -21.00
N PRO A 10 1.02 6.94 -21.44
CA PRO A 10 0.00 7.63 -20.65
C PRO A 10 -0.63 6.68 -19.62
N ILE A 11 0.19 6.22 -18.66
CA ILE A 11 -0.21 5.29 -17.60
C ILE A 11 -0.20 6.03 -16.27
N THR A 12 -1.36 6.01 -15.60
CA THR A 12 -1.51 6.42 -14.20
C THR A 12 -1.52 5.18 -13.31
N VAL A 13 -0.57 5.11 -12.37
CA VAL A 13 -0.52 4.06 -11.34
C VAL A 13 -1.08 4.65 -10.05
N VAL A 14 -2.13 4.03 -9.52
CA VAL A 14 -2.68 4.40 -8.21
C VAL A 14 -2.18 3.39 -7.18
N ILE A 15 -1.42 3.87 -6.19
CA ILE A 15 -0.95 3.07 -5.07
C ILE A 15 -1.91 3.30 -3.92
N VAL A 16 -2.61 2.25 -3.50
CA VAL A 16 -3.47 2.29 -2.32
C VAL A 16 -2.59 2.01 -1.11
N ASN A 17 -2.14 3.08 -0.46
CA ASN A 17 -1.11 3.03 0.56
C ASN A 17 -1.73 2.98 1.96
N ASN A 18 -1.99 1.75 2.45
CA ASN A 18 -2.28 1.46 3.85
C ASN A 18 -1.03 1.07 4.65
N GLY A 19 0.18 1.17 4.08
CA GLY A 19 1.40 0.80 4.79
C GLY A 19 1.51 -0.68 5.11
N GLY A 20 0.96 -1.60 4.30
CA GLY A 20 1.17 -3.03 4.56
C GLY A 20 0.48 -4.01 3.62
N ILE A 21 0.70 -5.29 3.90
CA ILE A 21 -0.04 -6.39 3.28
C ILE A 21 -1.33 -6.57 4.10
N TYR A 22 -2.48 -6.40 3.43
CA TYR A 22 -3.83 -6.38 4.03
C TYR A 22 -4.13 -5.16 4.90
N ASN A 23 -3.27 -4.85 5.86
CA ASN A 23 -3.29 -3.69 6.75
C ASN A 23 -1.84 -3.38 7.19
N GLY A 24 -1.64 -2.19 7.75
CA GLY A 24 -0.32 -1.69 8.18
C GLY A 24 -0.17 -1.55 9.70
N ASP A 25 -1.13 -2.03 10.50
CA ASP A 25 -1.19 -1.79 11.95
C ASP A 25 -1.16 -3.06 12.82
N VAL A 26 -0.99 -4.24 12.22
CA VAL A 26 -0.94 -5.52 12.95
C VAL A 26 0.50 -5.88 13.33
N ASN A 27 0.79 -5.82 14.64
CA ASN A 27 2.04 -6.28 15.23
C ASN A 27 1.79 -7.53 16.09
N VAL A 28 2.42 -8.65 15.71
CA VAL A 28 2.31 -9.93 16.46
C VAL A 28 3.04 -9.84 17.79
N ILE A 29 4.21 -9.19 17.79
CA ILE A 29 5.03 -8.95 18.97
C ILE A 29 4.99 -7.45 19.27
N LYS A 30 4.69 -7.10 20.52
CA LYS A 30 4.68 -5.72 20.97
C LYS A 30 6.05 -5.07 20.70
N ASP A 31 6.03 -3.84 20.19
CA ASP A 31 7.21 -3.03 19.88
C ASP A 31 8.12 -3.63 18.78
N GLN A 32 7.62 -4.59 18.00
CA GLN A 32 8.25 -5.07 16.76
C GLN A 32 7.30 -4.85 15.59
N LEU A 33 7.87 -4.47 14.43
CA LEU A 33 7.10 -4.37 13.20
C LEU A 33 6.56 -5.76 12.83
N GLY A 34 5.25 -5.84 12.59
CA GLY A 34 4.63 -7.05 12.09
C GLY A 34 5.20 -7.46 10.73
N PRO A 35 5.16 -8.76 10.40
CA PRO A 35 5.72 -9.28 9.14
C PRO A 35 4.99 -8.75 7.88
N THR A 36 3.81 -8.15 8.05
CA THR A 36 2.99 -7.55 7.00
C THR A 36 3.05 -6.03 6.97
N VAL A 37 3.72 -5.40 7.95
CA VAL A 37 3.82 -3.94 8.05
C VAL A 37 4.89 -3.41 7.09
N LEU A 38 4.51 -2.39 6.32
CA LEU A 38 5.40 -1.56 5.50
C LEU A 38 5.40 -0.14 6.06
N ASP A 39 6.19 0.75 5.47
CA ASP A 39 6.19 2.16 5.87
C ASP A 39 4.92 2.86 5.35
N HIS A 40 4.08 3.32 6.28
CA HIS A 40 2.84 4.06 5.98
C HIS A 40 3.12 5.45 5.38
N ASP A 41 4.24 6.05 5.78
CA ASP A 41 4.69 7.37 5.33
C ASP A 41 5.57 7.29 4.06
N ALA A 42 5.73 6.10 3.46
CA ALA A 42 6.46 5.96 2.21
C ALA A 42 5.86 6.85 1.11
N HIS A 43 6.70 7.67 0.47
CA HIS A 43 6.36 8.55 -0.65
C HIS A 43 6.59 7.84 -1.97
N TYR A 44 5.64 6.99 -2.38
CA TYR A 44 5.79 6.25 -3.62
C TYR A 44 5.68 7.13 -4.86
N ASP A 45 4.98 8.26 -4.75
CA ASP A 45 4.84 9.23 -5.82
C ASP A 45 6.18 9.81 -6.27
N ASP A 46 7.13 10.01 -5.35
CA ASP A 46 8.50 10.45 -5.65
C ASP A 46 9.26 9.51 -6.61
N ILE A 47 8.87 8.24 -6.70
CA ILE A 47 9.42 7.31 -7.70
C ILE A 47 9.08 7.78 -9.12
N SER A 48 7.85 8.28 -9.35
CA SER A 48 7.44 8.82 -10.65
C SER A 48 8.27 10.06 -11.00
N LYS A 49 8.39 10.97 -10.02
CA LYS A 49 9.18 12.20 -10.14
C LYS A 49 10.64 11.93 -10.49
N ALA A 50 11.26 10.91 -9.88
CA ALA A 50 12.64 10.53 -10.14
C ALA A 50 12.91 10.16 -11.62
N PHE A 51 11.89 9.70 -12.35
CA PHE A 51 11.97 9.36 -13.77
C PHE A 51 11.30 10.40 -14.69
N GLY A 52 10.93 11.58 -14.16
CA GLY A 52 10.33 12.68 -14.93
C GLY A 52 8.83 12.54 -15.21
N GLY A 53 8.13 11.68 -14.47
CA GLY A 53 6.67 11.61 -14.49
C GLY A 53 6.01 12.54 -13.46
N ASP A 54 4.68 12.64 -13.51
CA ASP A 54 3.88 13.41 -12.56
C ASP A 54 3.69 12.63 -11.24
N SER A 55 3.53 13.38 -10.15
CA SER A 55 3.58 12.89 -8.78
C SER A 55 2.47 13.54 -7.97
N TYR A 56 1.62 12.73 -7.35
CA TYR A 56 0.57 13.20 -6.46
C TYR A 56 0.51 12.32 -5.22
N ARG A 57 0.51 12.93 -4.03
CA ARG A 57 0.13 12.27 -2.78
C ARG A 57 -1.22 12.82 -2.34
N VAL A 58 -2.16 11.95 -2.04
CA VAL A 58 -3.55 12.32 -1.73
C VAL A 58 -4.02 11.58 -0.48
N SER A 59 -4.90 12.20 0.29
CA SER A 59 -5.38 11.70 1.58
C SER A 59 -6.91 11.65 1.69
N ASN A 60 -7.61 12.17 0.68
CA ASN A 60 -9.06 12.26 0.66
C ASN A 60 -9.62 12.23 -0.76
N TYR A 61 -10.95 12.12 -0.87
CA TYR A 61 -11.65 12.02 -2.16
C TYR A 61 -11.45 13.24 -3.06
N ALA A 62 -11.44 14.46 -2.51
CA ALA A 62 -11.33 15.68 -3.30
C ALA A 62 -9.94 15.77 -3.96
N GLU A 63 -8.88 15.48 -3.20
CA GLU A 63 -7.51 15.39 -3.72
C GLU A 63 -7.36 14.27 -4.75
N MET A 64 -7.94 13.09 -4.50
CA MET A 64 -7.90 11.98 -5.45
C MET A 64 -8.58 12.34 -6.78
N LYS A 65 -9.73 13.01 -6.72
CA LYS A 65 -10.46 13.44 -7.91
C LYS A 65 -9.62 14.43 -8.73
N ASP A 66 -9.08 15.46 -8.08
CA ASP A 66 -8.22 16.47 -8.72
C ASP A 66 -6.95 15.85 -9.33
N ALA A 67 -6.28 14.94 -8.61
CA ALA A 67 -5.10 14.24 -9.11
C ALA A 67 -5.41 13.38 -10.34
N LEU A 68 -6.54 12.67 -10.35
CA LEU A 68 -6.98 11.88 -11.50
C LEU A 68 -7.30 12.75 -12.72
N GLU A 69 -7.98 13.88 -12.53
CA GLU A 69 -8.29 14.82 -13.61
C GLU A 69 -6.99 15.36 -14.22
N LYS A 70 -6.02 15.80 -13.40
CA LYS A 70 -4.71 16.27 -13.87
C LYS A 70 -3.89 15.18 -14.55
N ALA A 71 -3.87 13.97 -14.02
CA ALA A 71 -3.18 12.84 -14.63
C ALA A 71 -3.76 12.50 -16.01
N TYR A 72 -5.09 12.53 -16.15
CA TYR A 72 -5.78 12.33 -17.42
C TYR A 72 -5.47 13.44 -18.43
N GLU A 73 -5.53 14.70 -18.02
CA GLU A 73 -5.27 15.86 -18.89
C GLU A 73 -3.82 15.94 -19.36
N SER A 74 -2.87 15.59 -18.49
CA SER A 74 -1.44 15.62 -18.83
C SER A 74 -1.06 14.55 -19.87
N GLY A 75 -1.68 13.37 -19.80
CA GLY A 75 -1.25 12.20 -20.56
C GLY A 75 0.14 11.69 -20.16
N ASN A 76 0.70 12.17 -19.05
CA ASN A 76 2.04 11.81 -18.61
C ASN A 76 2.05 10.50 -17.78
N PRO A 77 3.18 9.77 -17.75
CA PRO A 77 3.46 8.79 -16.72
C PRO A 77 3.21 9.38 -15.33
N THR A 78 2.34 8.77 -14.53
CA THR A 78 1.91 9.34 -13.24
C THR A 78 1.87 8.27 -12.15
N ILE A 79 2.31 8.62 -10.94
CA ILE A 79 1.89 7.93 -9.71
C ILE A 79 0.97 8.83 -8.90
N ILE A 80 -0.15 8.28 -8.45
CA ILE A 80 -0.97 8.83 -7.36
C ILE A 80 -0.82 7.90 -6.15
N ASP A 81 -0.14 8.38 -5.11
CA ASP A 81 0.00 7.72 -3.82
C ASP A 81 -1.21 8.09 -2.94
N ALA A 82 -2.19 7.19 -2.89
CA ALA A 82 -3.44 7.38 -2.16
C ALA A 82 -3.29 6.84 -0.73
N GLN A 83 -3.02 7.75 0.20
CA GLN A 83 -2.93 7.43 1.61
C GLN A 83 -4.31 7.04 2.16
N ILE A 84 -4.37 5.84 2.75
CA ILE A 84 -5.52 5.39 3.53
C ILE A 84 -5.05 5.00 4.95
N PRO A 85 -5.95 4.96 5.96
CA PRO A 85 -5.58 4.54 7.30
C PRO A 85 -4.92 3.16 7.31
N ALA A 86 -3.89 2.96 8.14
CA ALA A 86 -3.19 1.69 8.24
C ALA A 86 -4.10 0.51 8.62
N SER A 87 -5.15 0.78 9.39
CA SER A 87 -6.18 -0.19 9.78
C SER A 87 -7.13 -0.59 8.65
N MET A 88 -7.07 0.09 7.49
CA MET A 88 -7.98 -0.18 6.38
C MET A 88 -7.56 -1.43 5.62
N GLY A 89 -8.49 -2.38 5.59
CA GLY A 89 -8.36 -3.67 4.92
C GLY A 89 -8.66 -4.81 5.88
N LYS A 90 -8.69 -6.03 5.35
CA LYS A 90 -8.83 -7.25 6.14
C LYS A 90 -7.85 -8.28 5.61
N GLU A 91 -7.31 -9.11 6.49
CA GLU A 91 -6.45 -10.21 6.08
C GLU A 91 -7.14 -11.05 5.01
N SER A 92 -6.49 -11.17 3.85
CA SER A 92 -7.01 -11.85 2.66
C SER A 92 -8.34 -11.33 2.10
N GLY A 93 -8.79 -10.14 2.54
CA GLY A 93 -9.98 -9.47 2.03
C GLY A 93 -11.23 -10.34 2.12
N HIS A 94 -11.89 -10.56 0.97
CA HIS A 94 -13.12 -11.34 0.90
C HIS A 94 -12.91 -12.84 1.23
N ILE A 95 -11.71 -13.36 0.99
CA ILE A 95 -11.40 -14.80 1.12
C ILE A 95 -10.70 -15.14 2.44
N GLY A 96 -10.83 -14.30 3.48
CA GLY A 96 -10.24 -14.56 4.81
C GLY A 96 -10.68 -15.87 5.46
N ASN A 97 -11.79 -16.47 4.99
CA ASN A 97 -12.20 -17.81 5.38
C ASN A 97 -11.23 -18.93 4.94
N LEU A 98 -10.27 -18.63 4.06
CA LEU A 98 -9.22 -19.56 3.61
C LEU A 98 -7.90 -19.40 4.36
N ASN A 99 -7.81 -18.46 5.33
CA ASN A 99 -6.58 -18.30 6.11
C ASN A 99 -6.30 -19.58 6.91
N PRO A 100 -5.04 -20.07 6.91
CA PRO A 100 -4.69 -21.27 7.64
C PRO A 100 -4.92 -21.05 9.14
N LYS A 101 -5.58 -22.00 9.80
CA LYS A 101 -5.62 -22.03 11.26
C LYS A 101 -4.31 -22.62 11.75
N LEU A 102 -3.51 -21.84 12.46
CA LEU A 102 -2.33 -22.35 13.15
C LEU A 102 -2.80 -23.28 14.27
N ASP A 103 -2.28 -24.50 14.28
CA ASP A 103 -2.39 -25.40 15.42
C ASP A 103 -1.24 -25.08 16.38
N LEU A 104 -1.56 -24.43 17.50
CA LEU A 104 -0.59 -23.98 18.49
C LEU A 104 -0.49 -24.93 19.70
N SER A 105 -1.21 -26.05 19.67
CA SER A 105 -1.30 -27.00 20.80
C SER A 105 0.08 -27.46 21.31
N ALA A 106 1.02 -27.72 20.39
CA ALA A 106 2.37 -28.15 20.74
C ALA A 106 3.18 -27.10 21.51
N LEU A 107 2.95 -25.81 21.27
CA LEU A 107 3.66 -24.72 21.96
C LEU A 107 3.07 -24.46 23.35
N GLU A 108 1.75 -24.61 23.51
CA GLU A 108 1.05 -24.47 24.79
C GLU A 108 1.40 -25.60 25.78
N GLU A 109 1.69 -26.81 25.29
CA GLU A 109 2.14 -27.93 26.12
C GLU A 109 3.58 -27.78 26.65
N GLU A 110 4.46 -27.11 25.91
CA GLU A 110 5.83 -26.81 26.35
C GLU A 110 5.87 -25.67 27.38
N GLU A 111 5.01 -24.66 27.25
CA GLU A 111 4.96 -23.53 28.19
C GLU A 111 4.40 -23.90 29.57
N ASN A 112 3.60 -24.98 29.64
CA ASN A 112 2.99 -25.50 30.86
C ASN A 112 3.83 -26.57 31.58
N LYS A 113 5.06 -26.84 31.12
CA LYS A 113 6.04 -27.72 31.79
C LYS A 113 7.11 -26.91 32.52
#